data_AF-A0A8T4MLD3-F1
#
_entry.id   AF-A0A8T4MLD3-F1
#
_cell.length_a   1.000
_cell.length_b   1.000
_cell.length_c   1.000
_cell.angle_alpha   90.00
_cell.angle_beta   90.00
_cell.angle_gamma   90.00
#
_symmetry.space_group_name_H-M   'P 1'
#
loop_
_entity.id
_entity.type
_entity.pdbx_description
1 polymer ?
#
loop_
_entity_poly.entity_id
_entity_poly.type
_entity_poly.pdbx_seq_one_letter_code
_entity_poly.pdbx_strand_id
1 'polypeptide(L)'
;MRKIKNKHGVSEMISYVLLVAITVMVSIGVYAWMKYQIPSCNEDDADCFIPLNCPDDTSIMIDNYKCGPQGLDLVLVNNGRFNISGVIVAVTNDSTKIPNYYLTPRGSGKPGEITFGKELGPGNEVAANFSWMTNSKTLISLDKIEKIQMQPYLLDGKKKTICKNIIIRETLKSCSKTSS
;
A
#
# COMPACT_ATOMS: atom_id res chain seq x y z
N MET A 1 70.17 -15.84 22.78
CA MET A 1 69.13 -14.78 22.84
C MET A 1 68.52 -14.58 21.46
N ARG A 2 67.24 -14.92 21.25
CA ARG A 2 66.54 -14.73 19.96
C ARG A 2 65.80 -13.39 19.99
N LYS A 3 66.17 -12.47 19.08
CA LYS A 3 65.49 -11.17 18.89
C LYS A 3 64.07 -11.42 18.36
N ILE A 4 63.04 -11.03 19.11
CA ILE A 4 61.67 -10.95 18.63
C ILE A 4 61.58 -9.74 17.70
N LYS A 5 61.43 -9.98 16.40
CA LYS A 5 61.36 -8.95 15.37
C LYS A 5 59.93 -8.39 15.34
N ASN A 6 59.79 -7.07 15.53
CA ASN A 6 58.51 -6.35 15.57
C ASN A 6 57.67 -6.59 14.29
N LYS A 7 56.51 -7.25 14.42
CA LYS A 7 55.54 -7.55 13.34
C LYS A 7 54.29 -6.66 13.41
N HIS A 8 54.44 -5.37 13.71
CA HIS A 8 53.29 -4.46 13.87
C HIS A 8 52.47 -4.26 12.59
N GLY A 9 53.08 -4.25 11.41
CA GLY A 9 52.38 -4.01 10.14
C GLY A 9 51.42 -5.13 9.71
N VAL A 10 51.60 -6.37 10.20
CA VAL A 10 50.70 -7.48 9.87
C VAL A 10 49.41 -7.40 10.69
N SER A 11 49.46 -6.84 11.90
CA SER A 11 48.28 -6.70 12.76
C SER A 11 47.28 -5.68 12.21
N GLU A 12 47.76 -4.60 11.59
CA GLU A 12 46.88 -3.58 10.99
C GLU A 12 46.15 -4.11 9.75
N MET A 13 46.86 -4.87 8.90
CA MET A 13 46.26 -5.50 7.73
C MET A 13 45.19 -6.52 8.12
N ILE A 14 45.42 -7.33 9.16
CA ILE A 14 44.43 -8.29 9.66
C ILE A 14 43.20 -7.57 10.24
N SER A 15 43.40 -6.46 10.95
CA SER A 15 42.29 -5.67 11.52
C SER A 15 41.37 -5.12 10.43
N TYR A 16 41.93 -4.58 9.35
CA TYR A 16 41.13 -4.05 8.23
C TYR A 16 40.33 -5.16 7.54
N VAL A 17 40.94 -6.31 7.27
CA VAL A 17 40.25 -7.45 6.64
C VAL A 17 39.12 -7.98 7.52
N LEU A 18 39.35 -8.06 8.84
CA LEU A 18 38.33 -8.50 9.79
C LEU A 18 37.15 -7.52 9.84
N LEU A 19 37.42 -6.21 9.82
CA LEU A 19 36.39 -5.19 9.82
C LEU A 19 35.52 -5.26 8.56
N VAL A 20 36.13 -5.42 7.39
CA VAL A 20 35.39 -5.59 6.13
C VAL A 20 34.54 -6.87 6.17
N ALA A 21 35.07 -7.99 6.65
CA ALA A 21 34.31 -9.24 6.75
C ALA A 21 33.06 -9.11 7.63
N ILE A 22 33.16 -8.44 8.78
CA ILE A 22 32.01 -8.19 9.66
C ILE A 22 30.95 -7.33 8.96
N THR A 23 31.36 -6.26 8.26
CA THR A 23 30.40 -5.40 7.54
C THR A 23 29.63 -6.13 6.44
N VAL A 24 30.29 -7.03 5.71
CA VAL A 24 29.64 -7.87 4.69
C VAL A 24 28.62 -8.82 5.34
N MET A 25 28.99 -9.47 6.45
CA MET A 25 28.08 -10.37 7.18
C MET A 25 26.85 -9.63 7.71
N VAL A 26 27.03 -8.44 8.30
CA VAL A 26 25.90 -7.62 8.76
C VAL A 26 24.99 -7.23 7.61
N SER A 27 25.55 -6.84 6.46
CA SER A 27 24.77 -6.46 5.27
C SER A 27 23.89 -7.62 4.77
N ILE A 28 24.45 -8.83 4.71
CA ILE A 28 23.69 -10.04 4.32
C ILE A 28 22.61 -10.35 5.36
N GLY A 29 22.92 -10.23 6.65
CA GLY A 29 21.96 -10.43 7.74
C GLY A 29 20.77 -9.47 7.66
N VAL A 30 21.02 -8.18 7.41
CA VAL A 30 19.96 -7.18 7.22
C VAL A 30 19.13 -7.48 5.99
N TYR A 31 19.75 -7.86 4.87
CA TYR A 31 19.02 -8.25 3.66
C TYR A 31 18.11 -9.46 3.89
N ALA A 32 18.63 -10.49 4.57
CA ALA A 32 17.84 -11.68 4.92
C ALA A 32 16.68 -11.33 5.87
N TRP A 33 16.92 -10.47 6.85
CA TRP A 33 15.89 -10.00 7.77
C TRP A 33 14.80 -9.20 7.06
N MET A 34 15.17 -8.27 6.17
CA MET A 34 14.21 -7.54 5.33
C MET A 34 13.39 -8.50 4.47
N LYS A 35 14.03 -9.49 3.85
CA LYS A 35 13.32 -10.50 3.04
C LYS A 35 12.36 -11.36 3.87
N TYR A 36 12.69 -11.63 5.13
CA TYR A 36 11.80 -12.37 6.04
C TYR A 36 10.59 -11.55 6.49
N GLN A 37 10.78 -10.24 6.71
CA GLN A 37 9.69 -9.34 7.12
C GLN A 37 8.74 -9.00 5.96
N ILE A 38 9.20 -9.12 4.72
CA ILE A 38 8.33 -9.03 3.54
C ILE A 38 7.71 -10.42 3.33
N PRO A 39 6.38 -10.59 3.43
CA PRO A 39 5.75 -11.89 3.19
C PRO A 39 6.17 -12.40 1.81
N SER A 40 6.90 -13.52 1.82
CA SER A 40 7.35 -14.21 0.61
C SER A 40 6.13 -14.89 0.02
N CYS A 41 5.62 -14.29 -1.04
CA CYS A 41 4.45 -14.70 -1.77
C CYS A 41 4.66 -16.08 -2.42
N ASN A 42 4.10 -17.13 -1.82
CA ASN A 42 3.93 -18.43 -2.46
C ASN A 42 2.59 -18.44 -3.20
N GLU A 43 2.54 -19.13 -4.34
CA GLU A 43 1.38 -19.12 -5.26
C GLU A 43 0.07 -19.65 -4.64
N ASP A 44 0.16 -20.31 -3.48
CA ASP A 44 -0.93 -21.02 -2.82
C ASP A 44 -1.60 -20.21 -1.69
N ASP A 45 -1.03 -19.07 -1.29
CA ASP A 45 -1.55 -18.25 -0.19
C ASP A 45 -2.60 -17.26 -0.70
N ALA A 46 -3.86 -17.41 -0.26
CA ALA A 46 -5.00 -16.57 -0.65
C ALA A 46 -4.90 -15.09 -0.24
N ASP A 47 -3.88 -14.73 0.55
CA ASP A 47 -3.58 -13.35 0.96
C ASP A 47 -2.31 -12.79 0.30
N CYS A 48 -1.71 -13.53 -0.64
CA CYS A 48 -0.51 -13.08 -1.35
C CYS A 48 -0.85 -12.20 -2.55
N PHE A 49 -0.22 -11.04 -2.57
CA PHE A 49 -0.26 -10.08 -3.66
C PHE A 49 0.83 -10.38 -4.68
N ILE A 50 0.48 -11.04 -5.78
CA ILE A 50 1.43 -11.26 -6.85
C ILE A 50 1.59 -9.93 -7.60
N PRO A 51 2.81 -9.36 -7.69
CA PRO A 51 3.05 -8.14 -8.43
C PRO A 51 3.09 -8.47 -9.93
N LEU A 52 1.97 -8.97 -10.47
CA LEU A 52 1.77 -8.88 -11.89
C LEU A 52 1.57 -7.40 -12.19
N ASN A 53 2.40 -6.85 -13.07
CA ASN A 53 2.12 -5.55 -13.65
C ASN A 53 0.73 -5.65 -14.27
N CYS A 54 -0.22 -4.88 -13.75
CA CYS A 54 -1.50 -4.75 -14.42
C CYS A 54 -1.24 -4.30 -15.85
N PRO A 55 -2.08 -4.74 -16.81
CA PRO A 55 -1.95 -4.33 -18.19
C PRO A 55 -1.80 -2.80 -18.28
N ASP A 56 -0.89 -2.36 -19.13
CA ASP A 56 -0.75 -0.93 -19.43
C ASP A 56 -2.12 -0.43 -19.92
N ASP A 57 -2.60 0.68 -19.36
CA ASP A 57 -3.93 1.29 -19.62
C ASP A 57 -5.09 0.87 -18.69
N THR A 58 -4.80 0.39 -17.47
CA THR A 58 -5.80 0.39 -16.37
C THR A 58 -5.85 1.78 -15.70
N SER A 59 -7.02 2.39 -15.60
CA SER A 59 -7.18 3.71 -15.01
C SER A 59 -8.53 3.81 -14.31
N ILE A 60 -8.53 4.32 -13.08
CA ILE A 60 -9.75 4.57 -12.31
C ILE A 60 -9.76 6.02 -11.87
N MET A 61 -10.90 6.68 -11.98
CA MET A 61 -11.06 8.09 -11.62
C MET A 61 -12.24 8.24 -10.66
N ILE A 62 -12.20 9.28 -9.84
CA ILE A 62 -13.36 9.67 -9.04
C ILE A 62 -14.22 10.58 -9.91
N ASP A 63 -15.43 10.14 -10.25
CA ASP A 63 -16.39 10.98 -10.96
C ASP A 63 -17.05 11.97 -10.00
N ASN A 64 -17.48 11.47 -8.84
CA ASN A 64 -18.14 12.28 -7.82
C ASN A 64 -17.81 11.78 -6.41
N TYR A 65 -17.81 12.67 -5.44
CA TYR A 65 -17.66 12.33 -4.03
C TYR A 65 -18.61 13.14 -3.17
N LYS A 66 -19.16 12.49 -2.13
CA LYS A 66 -19.98 13.12 -1.10
C LYS A 66 -19.45 12.75 0.27
N CYS A 67 -19.16 13.77 1.07
CA CYS A 67 -18.72 13.59 2.45
C CYS A 67 -19.92 13.82 3.37
N GLY A 68 -20.26 12.81 4.16
CA GLY A 68 -21.37 12.86 5.12
C GLY A 68 -20.90 12.59 6.55
N PRO A 69 -21.78 12.77 7.55
CA PRO A 69 -21.45 12.53 8.96
C PRO A 69 -21.11 11.07 9.26
N GLN A 70 -21.58 10.13 8.42
CA GLN A 70 -21.42 8.69 8.61
C GLN A 70 -20.32 8.07 7.74
N GLY A 71 -19.84 8.79 6.72
CA GLY A 71 -18.89 8.24 5.77
C GLY A 71 -18.49 9.14 4.61
N LEU A 72 -17.75 8.54 3.69
CA LEU A 72 -17.35 9.07 2.40
C LEU A 72 -17.98 8.18 1.31
N ASP A 73 -18.87 8.77 0.51
CA ASP A 73 -19.47 8.09 -0.64
C ASP A 73 -18.73 8.54 -1.90
N LEU A 74 -18.15 7.58 -2.63
CA LEU A 74 -17.41 7.83 -3.87
C LEU A 74 -18.13 7.18 -5.04
N VAL A 75 -18.16 7.86 -6.17
CA VAL A 75 -18.52 7.29 -7.47
C VAL A 75 -17.23 7.11 -8.24
N LEU A 76 -16.87 5.85 -8.49
CA LEU A 76 -15.65 5.49 -9.18
C LEU A 76 -15.97 5.07 -10.61
N VAL A 77 -15.24 5.61 -11.57
CA VAL A 77 -15.38 5.28 -12.99
C VAL A 77 -14.10 4.62 -13.50
N ASN A 78 -14.24 3.52 -14.24
CA ASN A 78 -13.11 2.89 -14.92
C ASN A 78 -12.89 3.57 -16.28
N ASN A 79 -11.84 4.40 -16.36
CA ASN A 79 -11.41 5.04 -17.61
C ASN A 79 -10.35 4.22 -18.36
N GLY A 80 -9.96 3.06 -17.82
CA GLY A 80 -9.02 2.14 -18.46
C GLY A 80 -9.70 1.20 -19.46
N ARG A 81 -8.88 0.41 -20.16
CA ARG A 81 -9.34 -0.62 -21.12
C ARG A 81 -9.60 -1.98 -20.49
N PHE A 82 -9.14 -2.18 -19.26
CA PHE A 82 -9.20 -3.47 -18.57
C PHE A 82 -10.18 -3.42 -17.42
N ASN A 83 -10.81 -4.57 -17.17
CA ASN A 83 -11.71 -4.73 -16.04
C ASN A 83 -10.94 -4.62 -14.72
N ILE A 84 -11.56 -4.06 -13.69
CA ILE A 84 -10.99 -3.95 -12.34
C ILE A 84 -11.89 -4.70 -11.36
N SER A 85 -11.31 -5.54 -10.49
CA SER A 85 -12.09 -6.32 -9.52
C SER A 85 -12.30 -5.56 -8.20
N GLY A 86 -11.42 -4.63 -7.87
CA GLY A 86 -11.57 -3.78 -6.71
C GLY A 86 -10.47 -2.74 -6.57
N VAL A 87 -10.53 -1.96 -5.49
CA VAL A 87 -9.60 -0.86 -5.22
C VAL A 87 -9.27 -0.77 -3.74
N ILE A 88 -8.01 -0.42 -3.47
CA ILE A 88 -7.52 -0.07 -2.15
C ILE A 88 -7.50 1.46 -2.04
N VAL A 89 -8.24 1.99 -1.06
CA VAL A 89 -8.39 3.41 -0.78
C VAL A 89 -7.65 3.77 0.52
N ALA A 90 -6.77 4.75 0.41
CA ALA A 90 -6.09 5.37 1.54
C ALA A 90 -6.36 6.88 1.54
N VAL A 91 -6.49 7.48 2.71
CA VAL A 91 -6.80 8.92 2.91
C VAL A 91 -5.82 9.57 3.88
N THR A 92 -5.76 10.90 3.85
CA THR A 92 -5.02 11.72 4.83
C THR A 92 -5.65 13.10 5.01
N ASN A 93 -5.40 13.71 6.16
CA ASN A 93 -5.75 15.10 6.48
C ASN A 93 -4.75 16.12 5.95
N ASP A 94 -3.61 15.68 5.42
CA ASP A 94 -2.51 16.55 5.02
C ASP A 94 -2.20 16.36 3.53
N SER A 95 -2.48 17.38 2.73
CA SER A 95 -2.21 17.42 1.29
C SER A 95 -0.74 17.16 0.92
N THR A 96 0.20 17.40 1.83
CA THR A 96 1.64 17.20 1.62
C THR A 96 2.08 15.76 1.90
N LYS A 97 1.30 14.98 2.65
CA LYS A 97 1.65 13.60 3.05
C LYS A 97 1.09 12.56 2.09
N ILE A 98 1.73 11.39 2.09
CA ILE A 98 1.21 10.20 1.42
C ILE A 98 0.05 9.67 2.27
N PRO A 99 -1.12 9.38 1.67
CA PRO A 99 -2.24 8.80 2.38
C PRO A 99 -1.88 7.46 3.05
N ASN A 100 -2.17 7.33 4.34
CA ASN A 100 -1.83 6.15 5.14
C ASN A 100 -2.98 5.64 6.03
N TYR A 101 -4.14 6.30 6.01
CA TYR A 101 -5.33 5.87 6.73
C TYR A 101 -6.27 5.12 5.80
N TYR A 102 -6.63 3.90 6.17
CA TYR A 102 -7.51 3.04 5.37
C TYR A 102 -8.94 3.10 5.92
N LEU A 103 -9.90 3.55 5.11
CA LEU A 103 -11.32 3.62 5.49
C LEU A 103 -11.99 2.25 5.31
N THR A 104 -12.87 1.85 6.24
CA THR A 104 -13.61 0.58 6.09
C THR A 104 -14.81 0.76 5.17
N PRO A 105 -15.01 -0.08 4.14
CA PRO A 105 -16.22 -0.04 3.32
C PRO A 105 -17.46 -0.45 4.13
N ARG A 106 -18.60 0.16 3.81
CA ARG A 106 -19.88 -0.10 4.46
C ARG A 106 -20.47 -1.40 3.91
N GLY A 107 -20.40 -2.50 4.67
CA GLY A 107 -20.97 -3.79 4.24
C GLY A 107 -20.10 -5.03 4.44
N SER A 108 -19.09 -4.98 5.32
CA SER A 108 -18.06 -6.01 5.57
C SER A 108 -16.93 -6.03 4.53
N GLY A 109 -15.69 -5.84 5.01
CA GLY A 109 -14.50 -5.74 4.17
C GLY A 109 -13.25 -5.49 5.00
N LYS A 110 -12.08 -5.77 4.41
CA LYS A 110 -10.79 -5.38 5.00
C LYS A 110 -10.68 -3.84 4.98
N PRO A 111 -10.05 -3.20 5.98
CA PRO A 111 -9.90 -1.74 5.98
C PRO A 111 -9.18 -1.28 4.71
N GLY A 112 -9.74 -0.27 4.05
CA GLY A 112 -9.20 0.31 2.83
C GLY A 112 -9.49 -0.48 1.57
N GLU A 113 -10.07 -1.68 1.64
CA GLU A 113 -10.27 -2.52 0.45
C GLU A 113 -11.74 -2.63 0.10
N ILE A 114 -12.10 -2.27 -1.13
CA ILE A 114 -13.43 -2.52 -1.69
C ILE A 114 -13.33 -3.44 -2.90
N THR A 115 -13.95 -4.62 -2.79
CA THR A 115 -14.14 -5.54 -3.91
C THR A 115 -15.49 -5.24 -4.56
N PHE A 116 -15.50 -5.08 -5.87
CA PHE A 116 -16.73 -4.91 -6.62
C PHE A 116 -17.40 -6.28 -6.81
N GLY A 117 -18.70 -6.38 -6.52
CA GLY A 117 -19.44 -7.63 -6.68
C GLY A 117 -19.48 -8.14 -8.13
N LYS A 118 -19.38 -7.21 -9.09
CA LYS A 118 -19.14 -7.46 -10.51
C LYS A 118 -17.92 -6.65 -10.92
N GLU A 119 -17.04 -7.24 -11.73
CA GLU A 119 -15.88 -6.52 -12.26
C GLU A 119 -16.31 -5.21 -12.95
N LEU A 120 -15.60 -4.13 -12.64
CA LEU A 120 -15.83 -2.82 -13.19
C LEU A 120 -15.19 -2.76 -14.58
N GLY A 121 -15.99 -2.96 -15.62
CA GLY A 121 -15.52 -2.84 -17.00
C GLY A 121 -15.30 -1.39 -17.45
N PRO A 122 -14.63 -1.16 -18.59
CA PRO A 122 -14.39 0.17 -19.15
C PRO A 122 -15.65 1.00 -19.29
N GLY A 123 -15.61 2.26 -18.84
CA GLY A 123 -16.70 3.22 -18.89
C GLY A 123 -17.85 2.98 -17.90
N ASN A 124 -17.77 1.93 -17.08
CA ASN A 124 -18.77 1.70 -16.04
C ASN A 124 -18.41 2.44 -14.74
N GLU A 125 -19.46 2.75 -13.99
CA GLU A 125 -19.38 3.41 -12.69
C GLU A 125 -19.85 2.50 -11.56
N VAL A 126 -19.26 2.69 -10.38
CA VAL A 126 -19.67 1.99 -9.17
C VAL A 126 -19.64 2.93 -7.97
N ALA A 127 -20.71 2.86 -7.16
CA ALA A 127 -20.78 3.58 -5.90
C ALA A 127 -20.05 2.79 -4.80
N ALA A 128 -19.08 3.44 -4.17
CA ALA A 128 -18.27 2.91 -3.09
C ALA A 128 -18.50 3.74 -1.83
N ASN A 129 -19.15 3.15 -0.83
CA ASN A 129 -19.49 3.82 0.41
C ASN A 129 -18.52 3.40 1.51
N PHE A 130 -17.81 4.36 2.09
CA PHE A 130 -16.84 4.15 3.17
C PHE A 130 -17.34 4.73 4.47
N SER A 131 -17.07 4.08 5.60
CA SER A 131 -17.37 4.61 6.93
C SER A 131 -16.13 5.23 7.57
N TRP A 132 -16.36 6.24 8.40
CA TRP A 132 -15.32 6.85 9.26
C TRP A 132 -14.80 5.93 10.38
N MET A 133 -15.47 4.80 10.60
CA MET A 133 -15.12 3.82 11.63
C MET A 133 -14.18 2.75 11.07
N THR A 134 -13.09 2.46 11.78
CA THR A 134 -12.26 1.27 11.46
C THR A 134 -12.86 0.01 12.08
N ASN A 135 -12.36 -1.17 11.69
CA ASN A 135 -12.78 -2.46 12.27
C ASN A 135 -12.53 -2.56 13.79
N SER A 136 -11.61 -1.75 14.32
CA SER A 136 -11.55 -1.41 15.74
C SER A 136 -12.40 -0.16 15.95
N LYS A 137 -13.35 -0.17 16.90
CA LYS A 137 -14.26 0.95 17.25
C LYS A 137 -13.59 2.32 17.56
N THR A 138 -12.29 2.44 17.35
CA THR A 138 -11.59 3.69 17.08
C THR A 138 -12.13 4.35 15.81
N LEU A 139 -12.88 5.44 16.01
CA LEU A 139 -13.09 6.46 15.00
C LEU A 139 -11.72 6.93 14.51
N ILE A 140 -11.50 6.93 13.20
CA ILE A 140 -10.38 7.71 12.68
C ILE A 140 -10.76 9.17 12.99
N SER A 141 -9.98 9.84 13.82
CA SER A 141 -10.14 11.27 14.14
C SER A 141 -9.69 12.15 12.96
N LEU A 142 -10.05 11.78 11.74
CA LEU A 142 -9.88 12.63 10.57
C LEU A 142 -11.14 13.50 10.48
N ASP A 143 -11.08 14.66 11.12
CA ASP A 143 -12.13 15.69 10.98
C ASP A 143 -12.16 16.28 9.56
N LYS A 144 -11.09 16.04 8.79
CA LYS A 144 -10.89 16.49 7.42
C LYS A 144 -10.11 15.45 6.61
N ILE A 145 -10.56 15.16 5.39
CA ILE A 145 -9.77 14.52 4.34
C ILE A 145 -9.37 15.59 3.33
N GLU A 146 -8.07 15.71 3.08
CA GLU A 146 -7.53 16.58 2.03
C GLU A 146 -7.12 15.79 0.78
N LYS A 147 -6.69 14.55 0.95
CA LYS A 147 -6.13 13.76 -0.15
C LYS A 147 -6.56 12.30 -0.04
N ILE A 148 -6.88 11.74 -1.19
CA ILE A 148 -7.24 10.35 -1.38
C ILE A 148 -6.26 9.71 -2.35
N GLN A 149 -5.88 8.48 -2.05
CA GLN A 149 -5.10 7.63 -2.92
C GLN A 149 -5.87 6.34 -3.18
N MET A 150 -5.93 5.94 -4.44
CA MET A 150 -6.58 4.72 -4.88
C MET A 150 -5.58 3.85 -5.63
N GLN A 151 -5.64 2.56 -5.35
CA GLN A 151 -4.83 1.56 -6.01
C GLN A 151 -5.70 0.39 -6.45
N PRO A 152 -5.90 0.18 -7.77
CA PRO A 152 -6.73 -0.90 -8.27
C PRO A 152 -6.05 -2.26 -8.09
N TYR A 153 -6.87 -3.31 -8.04
CA TYR A 153 -6.43 -4.69 -8.08
C TYR A 153 -7.38 -5.58 -8.89
N LEU A 154 -6.83 -6.70 -9.33
CA LEU A 154 -7.52 -7.75 -10.07
C LEU A 154 -7.66 -8.98 -9.19
N LEU A 155 -8.80 -9.66 -9.30
CA LEU A 155 -9.07 -10.95 -8.69
C LEU A 155 -9.21 -11.97 -9.81
N ASP A 156 -8.28 -12.92 -9.88
CA ASP A 156 -8.38 -14.09 -10.74
C ASP A 156 -8.63 -15.31 -9.85
N GLY A 157 -9.91 -15.66 -9.68
CA GLY A 157 -10.35 -16.66 -8.71
C GLY A 157 -10.04 -16.25 -7.27
N LYS A 158 -9.05 -16.90 -6.64
CA LYS A 158 -8.56 -16.59 -5.28
C LYS A 158 -7.31 -15.72 -5.26
N LYS A 159 -6.70 -15.47 -6.41
CA LYS A 159 -5.43 -14.76 -6.51
C LYS A 159 -5.68 -13.27 -6.68
N LYS A 160 -5.15 -12.48 -5.74
CA LYS A 160 -5.24 -11.03 -5.76
C LYS A 160 -3.96 -10.42 -6.33
N THR A 161 -4.11 -9.61 -7.38
CA THR A 161 -3.01 -8.94 -8.07
C THR A 161 -3.14 -7.43 -7.90
N ILE A 162 -2.22 -6.79 -7.18
CA ILE A 162 -2.23 -5.32 -7.02
C ILE A 162 -1.54 -4.68 -8.22
N CYS A 163 -2.19 -3.67 -8.80
CA CYS A 163 -1.57 -2.80 -9.79
C CYS A 163 -0.57 -1.85 -9.12
N LYS A 164 0.70 -2.26 -8.97
CA LYS A 164 1.75 -1.44 -8.34
C LYS A 164 2.07 -0.16 -9.12
N ASN A 165 1.94 -0.20 -10.44
CA ASN A 165 2.31 0.92 -11.31
C ASN A 165 1.20 1.99 -11.41
N ILE A 166 0.04 1.74 -10.80
CA ILE A 166 -1.17 2.53 -11.01
C ILE A 166 -1.64 3.02 -9.65
N ILE A 167 -1.25 4.25 -9.34
CA ILE A 167 -1.60 4.91 -8.08
C ILE A 167 -2.24 6.23 -8.45
N ILE A 168 -3.54 6.33 -8.20
CA ILE A 168 -4.31 7.53 -8.47
C ILE A 168 -4.34 8.35 -7.20
N ARG A 169 -4.05 9.64 -7.31
CA ARG A 169 -4.03 10.57 -6.18
C ARG A 169 -4.86 11.78 -6.56
N GLU A 170 -5.86 12.05 -5.74
CA GLU A 170 -6.72 13.21 -5.91
C GLU A 170 -6.79 14.03 -4.63
N THR A 171 -6.94 15.34 -4.79
CA THR A 171 -7.12 16.27 -3.68
C THR A 171 -8.60 16.57 -3.56
N LEU A 172 -9.19 16.25 -2.41
CA LEU A 172 -10.59 16.52 -2.11
C LEU A 172 -10.71 17.93 -1.55
N LYS A 173 -11.37 18.83 -2.30
CA LYS A 173 -11.70 20.17 -1.79
C LYS A 173 -12.92 20.02 -0.89
N SER A 174 -12.77 20.25 0.41
CA SER A 174 -13.86 20.34 1.40
C SER A 174 -14.52 19.02 1.86
N CYS A 175 -13.74 17.98 2.14
CA CYS A 175 -14.26 16.80 2.85
C CYS A 175 -14.00 16.92 4.36
N SER A 176 -15.00 17.38 5.12
CA SER A 176 -14.94 17.37 6.58
C SER A 176 -16.09 16.57 7.18
N LYS A 177 -15.88 16.06 8.39
CA LYS A 177 -16.94 15.47 9.20
C LYS A 177 -17.85 16.61 9.66
N THR A 178 -18.80 17.04 8.83
CA THR A 178 -19.82 17.99 9.26
C THR A 178 -20.68 17.35 10.34
N SER A 179 -20.37 17.64 11.61
CA SER A 179 -21.33 17.56 12.70
C SER A 179 -22.34 18.68 12.49
N SER A 180 -23.53 18.35 12.02
CA SER A 180 -24.71 19.15 12.38
C SER A 180 -25.04 18.90 13.84
#